data_AF-A0AAV9JJX3-F1
#
_entry.id   AF-A0AAV9JJX3-F1
#
_cell.length_a   1.000
_cell.length_b   1.000
_cell.length_c   1.000
_cell.angle_alpha   90.00
_cell.angle_beta   90.00
_cell.angle_gamma   90.00
#
_symmetry.space_group_name_H-M   'P 1'
#
loop_
_entity.id
_entity.type
_entity.pdbx_description
1 polymer ?
#
loop_
_entity_poly.entity_id
_entity_poly.type
_entity_poly.pdbx_seq_one_letter_code
_entity_poly.pdbx_strand_id
1 'polypeptide(L)'
;MATPNTSGGIARITKEIAHIERGDDLSLAVACRDSDVRNVRALIIGPPETPYEFGFFEFDVKFSKEYPITSPGVRCITTNGGRCRFNPNIYNEGKVCLSILGTWRGNAGEEWSSAQGLESVMLSIQSLMSQNPYENEPGYETAKKDEPTPKAYVAKITHETLRIAVIQRLEGLLGLRDERRQPTPKRPRTERTSSSAGSSEFKSPKGNTSTTGNSNSNGDAGSTSGANTPATEPSVYEYDAEATFNAFDQAHWDPFADLMKRRFLWYYDSYVRTVREQAKQHPQGTAFTRMEFEFPPNSMEGNFDYKSLLVRLESIKQALDDEQGQWVKTGAKQVAQETQLAVQLAFQFKQLEHKWNDTQYDGSRMELSLPDKKNPFAWSLALFGKPMTNLDGGIFSMTLCIPPNFPAIQPRLKIETPMFHHRVSSTGTLCYFPKKEDELASHLEAIVAALENDDPRFDPRAVVSPEAFTMYWGGEEKRKIYNRKLRRSAQESSEY
;
A
#
# COMPACT_ATOMS: atom_id res chain seq x y z
N MET A 1 -2.82 -38.24 -15.34
CA MET A 1 -2.94 -37.18 -14.33
C MET A 1 -1.53 -36.73 -13.97
N ALA A 2 -1.14 -35.51 -14.35
CA ALA A 2 0.18 -34.99 -14.01
C ALA A 2 0.27 -34.79 -12.49
N THR A 3 1.40 -35.19 -11.90
CA THR A 3 1.71 -34.87 -10.50
C THR A 3 1.66 -33.35 -10.32
N PRO A 4 0.97 -32.82 -9.28
CA PRO A 4 0.94 -31.38 -9.05
C PRO A 4 2.38 -30.90 -8.86
N ASN A 5 2.82 -29.97 -9.71
CA ASN A 5 4.17 -29.39 -9.74
C ASN A 5 4.39 -28.49 -8.51
N THR A 6 4.25 -29.08 -7.33
CA THR A 6 4.16 -28.38 -6.06
C THR A 6 5.49 -27.70 -5.74
N SER A 7 6.61 -28.33 -6.10
CA SER A 7 7.96 -27.78 -5.94
C SER A 7 8.29 -26.71 -6.98
N GLY A 8 7.96 -26.93 -8.25
CA GLY A 8 8.21 -25.95 -9.31
C GLY A 8 7.39 -24.67 -9.16
N GLY A 9 6.11 -24.80 -8.78
CA GLY A 9 5.25 -23.65 -8.48
C GLY A 9 5.75 -22.85 -7.28
N ILE A 10 6.16 -23.51 -6.18
CA ILE A 10 6.77 -22.83 -5.03
C ILE A 10 8.04 -22.08 -5.43
N ALA A 11 8.96 -22.75 -6.15
CA ALA A 11 10.21 -22.14 -6.57
C ALA A 11 9.98 -20.91 -7.47
N ARG A 12 8.95 -20.96 -8.33
CA ARG A 12 8.53 -19.83 -9.15
C ARG A 12 8.02 -18.67 -8.29
N ILE A 13 7.13 -18.93 -7.34
CA ILE A 13 6.57 -17.90 -6.45
C ILE A 13 7.67 -17.23 -5.63
N THR A 14 8.56 -18.00 -5.00
CA THR A 14 9.68 -17.45 -4.22
C THR A 14 10.59 -16.58 -5.08
N LYS A 15 10.85 -16.97 -6.33
CA LYS A 15 11.66 -16.17 -7.26
C LYS A 15 10.97 -14.86 -7.64
N GLU A 16 9.65 -14.87 -7.86
CA GLU A 16 8.88 -13.67 -8.17
C GLU A 16 8.83 -12.70 -6.99
N ILE A 17 8.57 -13.20 -5.77
CA ILE A 17 8.59 -12.39 -4.54
C ILE A 17 9.96 -11.72 -4.38
N ALA A 18 11.04 -12.50 -4.45
CA ALA A 18 12.38 -11.97 -4.29
C ALA A 18 12.83 -11.04 -5.44
N HIS A 19 12.16 -11.10 -6.59
CA HIS A 19 12.38 -10.15 -7.69
C HIS A 19 11.78 -8.78 -7.36
N ILE A 20 10.54 -8.76 -6.87
CA ILE A 20 9.83 -7.54 -6.48
C ILE A 20 10.51 -6.90 -5.27
N GLU A 21 10.89 -7.68 -4.25
CA GLU A 21 11.59 -7.17 -3.05
C GLU A 21 12.94 -6.51 -3.38
N ARG A 22 13.60 -6.94 -4.46
CA ARG A 22 14.85 -6.36 -4.96
C ARG A 22 14.63 -5.27 -6.02
N GLY A 23 13.39 -5.01 -6.41
CA GLY A 23 13.04 -4.03 -7.41
C GLY A 23 13.19 -2.61 -6.89
N ASP A 24 13.47 -1.68 -7.80
CA ASP A 24 13.55 -0.25 -7.48
C ASP A 24 12.16 0.45 -7.50
N ASP A 25 11.08 -0.30 -7.74
CA ASP A 25 9.74 0.27 -7.79
C ASP A 25 9.23 0.60 -6.39
N LEU A 26 9.28 1.89 -6.06
CA LEU A 26 8.85 2.42 -4.77
C LEU A 26 7.36 2.23 -4.46
N SER A 27 6.57 1.84 -5.46
CA SER A 27 5.13 1.72 -5.36
C SER A 27 4.62 0.31 -5.07
N LEU A 28 5.46 -0.72 -5.22
CA LEU A 28 5.08 -2.12 -5.05
C LEU A 28 5.86 -2.73 -3.88
N ALA A 29 5.18 -3.44 -3.00
CA ALA A 29 5.81 -4.27 -1.98
C ALA A 29 5.04 -5.57 -1.82
N VAL A 30 5.76 -6.66 -1.56
CA VAL A 30 5.18 -8.00 -1.34
C VAL A 30 5.83 -8.63 -0.13
N ALA A 31 5.08 -9.48 0.56
CA ALA A 31 5.59 -10.28 1.66
C ALA A 31 4.79 -11.58 1.74
N CYS A 32 5.44 -12.67 2.14
CA CYS A 32 4.78 -13.91 2.54
C CYS A 32 5.25 -14.33 3.92
N ARG A 33 4.50 -15.22 4.57
CA ARG A 33 5.00 -15.89 5.77
C ARG A 33 5.87 -17.08 5.37
N ASP A 34 6.92 -17.34 6.13
CA ASP A 34 7.78 -18.51 5.92
C ASP A 34 7.02 -19.84 5.95
N SER A 35 5.93 -19.88 6.73
CA SER A 35 5.05 -21.04 6.83
C SER A 35 4.22 -21.30 5.57
N ASP A 36 3.99 -20.26 4.74
CA ASP A 36 3.09 -20.34 3.60
C ASP A 36 3.40 -19.32 2.50
N VAL A 37 4.25 -19.73 1.56
CA VAL A 37 4.63 -18.93 0.39
C VAL A 37 3.53 -18.79 -0.67
N ARG A 38 2.44 -19.58 -0.59
CA ARG A 38 1.32 -19.47 -1.53
C ARG A 38 0.32 -18.38 -1.15
N ASN A 39 0.45 -17.83 0.05
CA ASN A 39 -0.36 -16.71 0.51
C ASN A 39 0.54 -15.49 0.70
N VAL A 40 0.39 -14.51 -0.18
CA VAL A 40 1.21 -13.30 -0.26
C VAL A 40 0.35 -12.10 0.08
N ARG A 41 0.86 -11.21 0.94
CA ARG A 41 0.32 -9.86 1.10
C ARG A 41 1.07 -8.95 0.14
N ALA A 42 0.35 -8.11 -0.59
CA ALA A 42 0.89 -7.12 -1.49
C ALA A 42 0.40 -5.72 -1.09
N LEU A 43 1.23 -4.71 -1.32
CA LEU A 43 0.92 -3.31 -1.15
C LEU A 43 1.19 -2.59 -2.47
N ILE A 44 0.21 -1.83 -2.92
CA ILE A 44 0.34 -0.90 -4.04
C ILE A 44 0.14 0.51 -3.48
N ILE A 45 1.16 1.35 -3.64
CA ILE A 45 1.06 2.78 -3.38
C ILE A 45 0.41 3.43 -4.59
N GLY A 46 -0.68 4.17 -4.36
CA GLY A 46 -1.45 4.78 -5.43
C GLY A 46 -0.62 5.76 -6.26
N PRO A 47 -0.76 5.76 -7.61
CA PRO A 47 0.12 6.54 -8.47
C PRO A 47 0.00 8.06 -8.26
N PRO A 48 1.10 8.82 -8.40
CA PRO A 48 1.07 10.29 -8.35
C PRO A 48 0.10 10.88 -9.38
N GLU A 49 -0.50 12.04 -9.07
CA GLU A 49 -1.41 12.78 -9.96
C GLU A 49 -2.75 12.07 -10.27
N THR A 50 -3.09 11.05 -9.50
CA THR A 50 -4.36 10.31 -9.57
C THR A 50 -5.17 10.54 -8.29
N PRO A 51 -6.49 10.27 -8.26
CA PRO A 51 -7.24 10.33 -7.01
C PRO A 51 -6.80 9.28 -5.97
N TYR A 52 -5.88 8.38 -6.34
CA TYR A 52 -5.28 7.36 -5.47
C TYR A 52 -3.93 7.81 -4.89
N GLU A 53 -3.42 8.98 -5.29
CA GLU A 53 -2.08 9.47 -4.99
C GLU A 53 -1.61 9.17 -3.56
N PHE A 54 -0.56 8.35 -3.49
CA PHE A 54 0.13 7.93 -2.28
C PHE A 54 -0.69 7.12 -1.26
N GLY A 55 -1.92 6.71 -1.60
CA GLY A 55 -2.72 5.81 -0.76
C GLY A 55 -2.10 4.41 -0.64
N PHE A 56 -2.23 3.77 0.53
CA PHE A 56 -1.75 2.41 0.77
C PHE A 56 -2.85 1.38 0.51
N PHE A 57 -2.80 0.73 -0.66
CA PHE A 57 -3.77 -0.29 -1.07
C PHE A 57 -3.21 -1.69 -0.86
N GLU A 58 -3.75 -2.42 0.11
CA GLU A 58 -3.32 -3.77 0.45
C GLU A 58 -4.19 -4.82 -0.25
N PHE A 59 -3.53 -5.90 -0.68
CA PHE A 59 -4.14 -7.02 -1.39
C PHE A 59 -3.64 -8.34 -0.79
N ASP A 60 -4.54 -9.32 -0.68
CA ASP A 60 -4.14 -10.71 -0.48
C ASP A 60 -4.08 -11.39 -1.85
N VAL A 61 -2.98 -12.10 -2.11
CA VAL A 61 -2.74 -12.88 -3.31
C VAL A 61 -2.56 -14.33 -2.92
N LYS A 62 -3.33 -15.22 -3.56
CA LYS A 62 -3.36 -16.64 -3.27
C LYS A 62 -3.03 -17.45 -4.51
N PHE A 63 -1.92 -18.18 -4.45
CA PHE A 63 -1.49 -19.05 -5.53
C PHE A 63 -2.10 -20.45 -5.35
N SER A 64 -2.64 -21.01 -6.43
CA SER A 64 -3.14 -22.39 -6.47
C SER A 64 -1.99 -23.40 -6.50
N LYS A 65 -2.30 -24.71 -6.46
CA LYS A 65 -1.29 -25.76 -6.66
C LYS A 65 -0.88 -25.89 -8.12
N GLU A 66 -1.70 -25.36 -9.02
CA GLU A 66 -1.57 -25.39 -10.47
C GLU A 66 -0.76 -24.19 -11.00
N TYR A 67 -0.42 -23.21 -10.17
CA TYR A 67 0.42 -22.07 -10.57
C TYR A 67 1.77 -22.52 -11.18
N PRO A 68 2.22 -21.93 -12.31
CA PRO A 68 1.66 -20.77 -13.03
C PRO A 68 0.65 -21.09 -14.15
N ILE A 69 0.13 -22.32 -14.24
CA ILE A 69 -0.84 -22.70 -15.28
C ILE A 69 -2.15 -21.92 -15.11
N THR A 70 -2.60 -21.72 -13.87
CA THR A 70 -3.75 -20.88 -13.54
C THR A 70 -3.31 -19.58 -12.89
N SER A 71 -4.08 -18.50 -13.07
CA SER A 71 -3.86 -17.23 -12.38
C SER A 71 -3.96 -17.37 -10.86
N PRO A 72 -3.30 -16.49 -10.10
CA PRO A 72 -3.55 -16.39 -8.66
C PRO A 72 -4.92 -15.75 -8.38
N GLY A 73 -5.52 -16.08 -7.25
CA GLY A 73 -6.66 -15.33 -6.72
C GLY A 73 -6.19 -14.05 -6.05
N VAL A 74 -6.87 -12.92 -6.28
CA VAL A 74 -6.52 -11.62 -5.68
C VAL A 74 -7.73 -10.98 -5.02
N ARG A 75 -7.55 -10.45 -3.81
CA ARG A 75 -8.57 -9.71 -3.06
C ARG A 75 -7.99 -8.42 -2.49
N CYS A 76 -8.62 -7.29 -2.78
CA CYS A 76 -8.33 -6.02 -2.13
C CYS A 76 -8.86 -6.02 -0.69
N ILE A 77 -8.04 -5.59 0.25
CA ILE A 77 -8.34 -5.58 1.69
C ILE A 77 -8.67 -4.16 2.17
N THR A 78 -8.09 -3.15 1.51
CA THR A 78 -8.38 -1.74 1.74
C THR A 78 -9.78 -1.41 1.20
N THR A 79 -10.84 -1.82 1.91
CA THR A 79 -12.24 -1.67 1.46
C THR A 79 -13.17 -1.07 2.52
N ASN A 80 -12.61 -0.68 3.66
CA ASN A 80 -13.38 -0.21 4.82
C ASN A 80 -14.46 -1.23 5.25
N GLY A 81 -14.12 -2.51 5.26
CA GLY A 81 -15.02 -3.59 5.67
C GLY A 81 -16.24 -3.75 4.77
N GLY A 82 -16.05 -3.71 3.45
CA GLY A 82 -17.14 -3.90 2.49
C GLY A 82 -17.89 -2.62 2.11
N ARG A 83 -17.35 -1.42 2.42
CA ARG A 83 -18.10 -0.14 2.30
C ARG A 83 -17.53 0.84 1.29
N CYS A 84 -16.31 0.64 0.82
CA CYS A 84 -15.65 1.54 -0.11
C CYS A 84 -15.32 0.82 -1.41
N ARG A 85 -15.97 1.23 -2.49
CA ARG A 85 -15.67 0.82 -3.87
C ARG A 85 -14.61 1.78 -4.43
N PHE A 86 -13.35 1.38 -4.45
CA PHE A 86 -12.26 2.27 -4.86
C PHE A 86 -12.18 2.48 -6.38
N ASN A 87 -12.70 1.56 -7.18
CA ASN A 87 -12.61 1.63 -8.64
C ASN A 87 -13.76 0.81 -9.25
N PRO A 88 -14.21 1.08 -10.49
CA PRO A 88 -15.10 0.17 -11.20
C PRO A 88 -14.64 -1.28 -11.20
N ASN A 89 -13.32 -1.51 -11.25
CA ASN A 89 -12.70 -2.82 -11.22
C ASN A 89 -12.20 -3.27 -9.83
N ILE A 90 -12.39 -2.48 -8.78
CA ILE A 90 -12.03 -2.82 -7.39
C ILE A 90 -13.27 -2.63 -6.52
N TYR A 91 -14.02 -3.72 -6.37
CA TYR A 91 -15.32 -3.73 -5.74
C TYR A 91 -15.19 -3.50 -4.23
N ASN A 92 -16.27 -3.06 -3.60
CA ASN A 92 -16.30 -2.83 -2.16
C ASN A 92 -16.05 -4.09 -1.32
N GLU A 93 -16.40 -5.27 -1.80
CA GLU A 93 -16.10 -6.55 -1.13
C GLU A 93 -14.66 -7.03 -1.32
N GLY A 94 -13.88 -6.33 -2.14
CA GLY A 94 -12.48 -6.63 -2.42
C GLY A 94 -12.22 -7.39 -3.71
N LYS A 95 -13.26 -7.77 -4.46
CA LYS A 95 -13.10 -8.40 -5.78
C LYS A 95 -12.38 -7.46 -6.75
N VAL A 96 -11.36 -7.98 -7.43
CA VAL A 96 -10.59 -7.28 -8.47
C VAL A 96 -10.96 -7.85 -9.84
N CYS A 97 -11.37 -6.99 -10.77
CA CYS A 97 -11.81 -7.36 -12.13
C CYS A 97 -10.72 -7.04 -13.15
N LEU A 98 -9.98 -8.06 -13.58
CA LEU A 98 -8.93 -7.99 -14.60
C LEU A 98 -8.99 -9.21 -15.53
N SER A 99 -8.73 -9.02 -16.82
CA SER A 99 -8.70 -10.10 -17.81
C SER A 99 -7.63 -11.14 -17.50
N ILE A 100 -6.44 -10.69 -17.07
CA ILE A 100 -5.33 -11.56 -16.67
C ILE A 100 -5.63 -12.38 -15.40
N LEU A 101 -6.68 -12.03 -14.65
CA LEU A 101 -7.15 -12.81 -13.51
C LEU A 101 -8.35 -13.70 -13.86
N GLY A 102 -8.87 -13.63 -15.08
CA GLY A 102 -10.09 -14.31 -15.51
C GLY A 102 -11.36 -13.75 -14.86
N THR A 103 -11.28 -12.58 -14.22
CA THR A 103 -12.41 -11.93 -13.53
C THR A 103 -13.04 -10.81 -14.35
N TRP A 104 -12.55 -10.59 -15.57
CA TRP A 104 -13.06 -9.65 -16.55
C TRP A 104 -12.87 -10.20 -17.97
N ARG A 105 -13.62 -9.68 -18.94
CA ARG A 105 -13.48 -10.07 -20.35
C ARG A 105 -12.20 -9.45 -20.91
N GLY A 106 -11.39 -10.25 -21.61
CA GLY A 106 -10.23 -9.79 -22.36
C GLY A 106 -10.35 -10.18 -23.83
N ASN A 107 -9.62 -9.49 -24.70
CA ASN A 107 -9.38 -9.97 -26.05
C ASN A 107 -8.43 -11.17 -26.03
N ALA A 108 -8.37 -11.91 -27.16
CA ALA A 108 -7.42 -13.00 -27.30
C ALA A 108 -5.98 -12.50 -27.07
N GLY A 109 -5.31 -13.06 -26.04
CA GLY A 109 -3.96 -12.67 -25.63
C GLY A 109 -3.88 -11.70 -24.45
N GLU A 110 -5.01 -11.14 -23.98
CA GLU A 110 -5.09 -10.30 -22.78
C GLU A 110 -5.47 -11.10 -21.52
N GLU A 111 -5.72 -12.40 -21.67
CA GLU A 111 -6.04 -13.34 -20.60
C GLU A 111 -4.77 -13.93 -19.97
N TRP A 112 -4.92 -14.65 -18.85
CA TRP A 112 -3.81 -15.27 -18.15
C TRP A 112 -2.98 -16.20 -19.06
N SER A 113 -1.66 -16.12 -18.93
CA SER A 113 -0.74 -17.13 -19.44
C SER A 113 0.38 -17.35 -18.44
N SER A 114 0.99 -18.54 -18.45
CA SER A 114 2.11 -18.88 -17.55
C SER A 114 3.38 -18.04 -17.75
N ALA A 115 3.39 -17.15 -18.75
CA ALA A 115 4.43 -16.16 -18.95
C ALA A 115 4.30 -14.96 -17.98
N GLN A 116 3.08 -14.69 -17.53
CA GLN A 116 2.77 -13.66 -16.54
C GLN A 116 3.21 -14.09 -15.13
N GLY A 117 3.23 -13.14 -14.19
CA GLY A 117 3.61 -13.39 -12.81
C GLY A 117 3.02 -12.36 -11.84
N LEU A 118 3.40 -12.45 -10.57
CA LEU A 118 2.92 -11.55 -9.51
C LEU A 118 3.13 -10.07 -9.84
N GLU A 119 4.29 -9.71 -10.38
CA GLU A 119 4.59 -8.33 -10.76
C GLU A 119 3.63 -7.80 -11.83
N SER A 120 3.36 -8.57 -12.90
CA SER A 120 2.45 -8.13 -13.95
C SER A 120 1.00 -8.03 -13.46
N VAL A 121 0.60 -8.88 -12.52
CA VAL A 121 -0.68 -8.75 -11.80
C VAL A 121 -0.73 -7.42 -11.04
N MET A 122 0.28 -7.10 -10.25
CA MET A 122 0.30 -5.85 -9.47
C MET A 122 0.33 -4.60 -10.36
N LEU A 123 1.15 -4.60 -11.42
CA LEU A 123 1.19 -3.51 -12.39
C LEU A 123 -0.16 -3.32 -13.09
N SER A 124 -0.87 -4.41 -13.40
CA SER A 124 -2.22 -4.36 -13.99
C SER A 124 -3.27 -3.83 -13.01
N ILE A 125 -3.11 -4.07 -11.71
CA ILE A 125 -3.99 -3.47 -10.69
C ILE A 125 -3.68 -1.98 -10.55
N GLN A 126 -2.40 -1.61 -10.54
CA GLN A 126 -1.98 -0.22 -10.45
C GLN A 126 -2.45 0.60 -11.67
N SER A 127 -2.48 0.01 -12.87
CA SER A 127 -2.94 0.71 -14.08
C SER A 127 -4.43 1.08 -14.03
N LEU A 128 -5.26 0.35 -13.25
CA LEU A 128 -6.65 0.73 -12.99
C LEU A 128 -6.75 2.04 -12.19
N MET A 129 -5.72 2.40 -11.44
CA MET A 129 -5.67 3.60 -10.61
C MET A 129 -5.31 4.84 -11.45
N SER A 130 -6.06 5.08 -12.53
CA SER A 130 -5.80 6.17 -13.49
C SER A 130 -6.22 7.55 -12.94
N GLN A 131 -5.88 8.62 -13.67
CA GLN A 131 -6.32 9.98 -13.33
C GLN A 131 -7.84 10.16 -13.44
N ASN A 132 -8.51 9.29 -14.20
CA ASN A 132 -9.93 9.32 -14.47
C ASN A 132 -10.51 7.90 -14.32
N PRO A 133 -10.62 7.35 -13.10
CA PRO A 133 -11.07 5.98 -12.89
C PRO A 133 -12.54 5.75 -13.27
N TYR A 134 -13.25 6.80 -13.69
CA TYR A 134 -14.61 6.70 -14.22
C TYR A 134 -14.64 5.98 -15.58
N GLU A 135 -13.59 6.15 -16.40
CA GLU A 135 -13.47 5.53 -17.73
C GLU A 135 -13.32 3.99 -17.69
N ASN A 136 -13.00 3.46 -16.51
CA ASN A 136 -12.87 2.02 -16.30
C ASN A 136 -14.22 1.29 -16.28
N GLU A 137 -15.34 2.01 -16.15
CA GLU A 137 -16.66 1.41 -16.23
C GLU A 137 -17.06 1.17 -17.71
N PRO A 138 -17.52 -0.03 -18.08
CA PRO A 138 -18.02 -0.32 -19.42
C PRO A 138 -19.06 0.69 -19.92
N GLY A 139 -18.82 1.23 -21.11
CA GLY A 139 -19.68 2.22 -21.76
C GLY A 139 -19.36 3.67 -21.38
N TYR A 140 -18.37 3.91 -20.51
CA TYR A 140 -17.94 5.24 -20.08
C TYR A 140 -16.50 5.59 -20.51
N GLU A 141 -15.92 4.84 -21.44
CA GLU A 141 -14.50 4.95 -21.85
C GLU A 141 -14.15 6.31 -22.48
N THR A 142 -15.16 7.05 -22.95
CA THR A 142 -14.99 8.38 -23.59
C THR A 142 -15.27 9.54 -22.63
N ALA A 143 -15.68 9.25 -21.39
CA ALA A 143 -16.02 10.27 -20.40
C ALA A 143 -14.78 11.06 -19.99
N LYS A 144 -14.86 12.39 -20.02
CA LYS A 144 -13.71 13.24 -19.71
C LYS A 144 -13.66 13.59 -18.23
N LYS A 145 -12.48 13.54 -17.64
CA LYS A 145 -12.22 13.87 -16.22
C LYS A 145 -12.86 15.17 -15.74
N ASP A 146 -12.89 16.20 -16.60
CA ASP A 146 -13.39 17.54 -16.25
C ASP A 146 -14.92 17.67 -16.32
N GLU A 147 -15.62 16.67 -16.85
CA GLU A 147 -17.08 16.63 -16.85
C GLU A 147 -17.63 16.49 -15.41
N PRO A 148 -18.83 17.02 -15.12
CA PRO A 148 -19.34 17.07 -13.75
C PRO A 148 -19.39 15.71 -13.03
N THR A 149 -19.79 14.65 -13.72
CA THR A 149 -19.95 13.31 -13.14
C THR A 149 -18.61 12.62 -12.89
N PRO A 150 -17.69 12.49 -13.87
CA PRO A 150 -16.33 12.00 -13.63
C PRO A 150 -15.57 12.81 -12.57
N LYS A 151 -15.70 14.15 -12.58
CA LYS A 151 -15.07 15.01 -11.57
C LYS A 151 -15.58 14.73 -10.16
N ALA A 152 -16.90 14.53 -9.99
CA ALA A 152 -17.48 14.14 -8.72
C ALA A 152 -17.01 12.74 -8.27
N TYR A 153 -16.81 11.80 -9.21
CA TYR A 153 -16.24 10.49 -8.94
C TYR A 153 -14.80 10.58 -8.44
N VAL A 154 -13.96 11.34 -9.15
CA VAL A 154 -12.56 11.62 -8.77
C VAL A 154 -12.51 12.23 -7.36
N ALA A 155 -13.34 13.23 -7.05
CA ALA A 155 -13.36 13.89 -5.75
C ALA A 155 -13.64 12.93 -4.59
N LYS A 156 -14.64 12.04 -4.71
CA LYS A 156 -14.92 11.07 -3.64
C LYS A 156 -13.81 10.00 -3.51
N ILE A 157 -13.20 9.55 -4.61
CA ILE A 157 -12.06 8.63 -4.53
C ILE A 157 -10.90 9.31 -3.82
N THR A 158 -10.57 10.57 -4.15
CA THR A 158 -9.52 11.33 -3.46
C THR A 158 -9.79 11.42 -1.95
N HIS A 159 -11.04 11.72 -1.56
CA HIS A 159 -11.41 11.75 -0.15
C HIS A 159 -11.22 10.40 0.54
N GLU A 160 -11.72 9.32 -0.07
CA GLU A 160 -11.70 7.98 0.51
C GLU A 160 -10.29 7.36 0.52
N THR A 161 -9.44 7.68 -0.46
CA THR A 161 -8.00 7.36 -0.45
C THR A 161 -7.34 7.94 0.79
N LEU A 162 -7.49 9.24 1.05
CA LEU A 162 -6.93 9.87 2.24
C LEU A 162 -7.53 9.29 3.53
N ARG A 163 -8.86 9.14 3.58
CA ARG A 163 -9.57 8.72 4.79
C ARG A 163 -9.27 7.27 5.17
N ILE A 164 -9.28 6.35 4.20
CA ILE A 164 -9.19 4.90 4.42
C ILE A 164 -7.77 4.40 4.16
N ALA A 165 -7.26 4.60 2.95
CA ALA A 165 -6.00 4.00 2.51
C ALA A 165 -4.78 4.66 3.18
N VAL A 166 -4.91 5.88 3.71
CA VAL A 166 -3.84 6.55 4.47
C VAL A 166 -4.20 6.61 5.96
N ILE A 167 -5.16 7.45 6.32
CA ILE A 167 -5.38 7.87 7.71
C ILE A 167 -5.88 6.70 8.58
N GLN A 168 -6.97 6.04 8.18
CA GLN A 168 -7.53 4.92 8.94
C GLN A 168 -6.51 3.80 9.13
N ARG A 169 -5.73 3.51 8.08
CA ARG A 169 -4.73 2.46 8.13
C ARG A 169 -3.63 2.79 9.14
N LEU A 170 -3.07 3.99 9.10
CA LEU A 170 -2.03 4.44 10.02
C LEU A 170 -2.52 4.62 11.46
N GLU A 171 -3.76 5.09 11.65
CA GLU A 171 -4.38 5.13 12.98
C GLU A 171 -4.47 3.74 13.61
N GLY A 172 -4.76 2.71 12.81
CA GLY A 172 -4.74 1.31 13.26
C GLY A 172 -3.34 0.86 13.67
N LEU A 173 -2.33 1.16 12.84
CA LEU A 173 -0.92 0.82 13.12
C LEU A 173 -0.31 1.55 14.33
N LEU A 174 -0.86 2.71 14.69
CA LEU A 174 -0.38 3.56 15.78
C LEU A 174 -1.29 3.50 17.02
N GLY A 175 -2.38 2.73 16.98
CA GLY A 175 -3.31 2.61 18.10
C GLY A 175 -4.05 3.91 18.44
N LEU A 176 -4.25 4.81 17.47
CA LEU A 176 -4.86 6.14 17.69
C LEU A 176 -6.40 6.12 17.71
N ARG A 177 -7.02 4.98 17.36
CA ARG A 177 -8.49 4.85 17.34
C ARG A 177 -9.02 4.28 18.64
N ASP A 178 -10.08 4.94 19.13
CA ASP A 178 -10.96 4.43 20.18
C ASP A 178 -11.80 3.28 19.60
N GLU A 179 -11.63 2.05 20.09
CA GLU A 179 -12.26 0.81 19.59
C GLU A 179 -13.81 0.87 19.55
N ARG A 180 -14.41 1.88 20.19
CA ARG A 180 -15.87 2.05 20.35
C ARG A 180 -16.65 2.47 19.10
N ARG A 181 -16.00 2.70 17.95
CA ARG A 181 -16.66 3.19 16.70
C ARG A 181 -16.61 2.23 15.50
N GLN A 182 -16.21 0.97 15.67
CA GLN A 182 -16.22 0.04 14.53
C GLN A 182 -17.64 -0.43 14.18
N PRO A 183 -18.10 -0.24 12.92
CA PRO A 183 -19.24 -1.00 12.42
C PRO A 183 -18.74 -2.42 12.12
N THR A 184 -19.39 -3.41 12.74
CA THR A 184 -19.16 -4.84 12.49
C THR A 184 -19.06 -5.14 10.98
N PRO A 185 -18.12 -5.99 10.54
CA PRO A 185 -18.07 -6.43 9.15
C PRO A 185 -19.43 -6.97 8.73
N LYS A 186 -19.94 -6.55 7.57
CA LYS A 186 -21.12 -7.21 6.99
C LYS A 186 -20.68 -8.64 6.65
N ARG A 187 -21.25 -9.64 7.34
CA ARG A 187 -21.05 -11.04 6.95
C ARG A 187 -21.59 -11.22 5.53
N PRO A 188 -20.87 -11.92 4.64
CA PRO A 188 -21.41 -12.31 3.35
C PRO A 188 -22.66 -13.15 3.55
N ARG A 189 -23.69 -12.85 2.78
CA ARG A 189 -24.98 -13.54 2.84
C ARG A 189 -24.79 -14.87 2.13
N THR A 190 -24.63 -15.95 2.91
CA THR A 190 -24.65 -17.32 2.38
C THR A 190 -25.96 -17.52 1.62
N GLU A 191 -25.88 -17.76 0.32
CA GLU A 191 -27.02 -18.24 -0.46
C GLU A 191 -27.44 -19.60 0.13
N ARG A 192 -28.67 -19.66 0.65
CA ARG A 192 -29.26 -20.94 1.05
C ARG A 192 -29.53 -21.72 -0.22
N THR A 193 -28.68 -22.69 -0.49
CA THR A 193 -29.02 -23.79 -1.38
C THR A 193 -30.27 -24.48 -0.84
N SER A 194 -31.34 -24.43 -1.62
CA SER A 194 -32.57 -25.16 -1.38
C SER A 194 -32.30 -26.65 -1.58
N SER A 195 -32.14 -27.39 -0.49
CA SER A 195 -32.24 -28.84 -0.52
C SER A 195 -33.56 -29.29 0.13
N SER A 196 -34.40 -29.85 -0.73
CA SER A 196 -35.58 -30.63 -0.41
C SER A 196 -35.18 -31.90 0.35
N ALA A 197 -35.75 -32.12 1.54
CA ALA A 197 -36.05 -33.47 2.03
C ALA A 197 -37.05 -33.42 3.20
N GLY A 198 -38.08 -34.28 3.09
CA GLY A 198 -38.64 -34.95 4.26
C GLY A 198 -39.74 -34.22 5.02
N SER A 199 -40.95 -34.24 4.47
CA SER A 199 -42.19 -34.02 5.22
C SER A 199 -42.39 -35.09 6.30
N SER A 200 -42.55 -34.67 7.56
CA SER A 200 -43.27 -35.41 8.58
C SER A 200 -44.40 -34.55 9.14
N GLU A 201 -45.51 -35.24 9.40
CA GLU A 201 -46.86 -34.76 9.64
C GLU A 201 -46.99 -33.80 10.82
N PHE A 202 -47.83 -32.76 10.70
CA PHE A 202 -48.82 -32.43 11.73
C PHE A 202 -49.99 -31.61 11.17
N LYS A 203 -51.19 -32.01 11.58
CA LYS A 203 -52.53 -31.68 11.07
C LYS A 203 -52.96 -30.24 11.30
N SER A 204 -53.77 -29.70 10.37
CA SER A 204 -54.94 -28.85 10.69
C SER A 204 -55.99 -28.87 9.57
N PRO A 205 -57.27 -28.59 9.86
CA PRO A 205 -58.39 -29.27 9.21
C PRO A 205 -59.14 -28.48 8.12
N LYS A 206 -59.68 -29.28 7.18
CA LYS A 206 -60.98 -29.20 6.48
C LYS A 206 -61.42 -27.91 5.79
N GLY A 207 -61.70 -28.05 4.49
CA GLY A 207 -62.68 -27.27 3.74
C GLY A 207 -62.79 -27.72 2.27
N ASN A 208 -63.78 -28.58 1.99
CA ASN A 208 -64.49 -28.88 0.71
C ASN A 208 -64.16 -28.01 -0.53
N THR A 209 -64.16 -28.48 -1.78
CA THR A 209 -65.16 -29.32 -2.49
C THR A 209 -64.66 -29.64 -3.91
N SER A 210 -65.00 -30.84 -4.44
CA SER A 210 -65.43 -31.13 -5.85
C SER A 210 -64.43 -30.86 -7.01
N THR A 211 -64.26 -31.65 -8.09
CA THR A 211 -64.96 -32.80 -8.69
C THR A 211 -64.09 -33.33 -9.86
N THR A 212 -64.12 -34.65 -10.09
CA THR A 212 -64.14 -35.39 -11.38
C THR A 212 -63.01 -35.32 -12.43
N GLY A 213 -62.62 -36.52 -12.89
CA GLY A 213 -62.25 -36.84 -14.28
C GLY A 213 -60.96 -37.68 -14.40
N ASN A 214 -61.01 -39.01 -14.34
CA ASN A 214 -60.95 -39.99 -15.47
C ASN A 214 -59.77 -39.75 -16.44
N SER A 215 -59.00 -40.72 -16.95
CA SER A 215 -58.94 -42.20 -16.94
C SER A 215 -57.87 -42.60 -17.97
N ASN A 216 -57.15 -43.72 -17.76
CA ASN A 216 -56.70 -44.76 -18.73
C ASN A 216 -56.16 -44.34 -20.13
N SER A 217 -55.15 -44.94 -20.76
CA SER A 217 -54.63 -46.32 -20.76
C SER A 217 -53.49 -46.45 -21.77
N ASN A 218 -52.58 -47.42 -21.51
CA ASN A 218 -51.88 -48.37 -22.38
C ASN A 218 -51.56 -48.06 -23.87
N GLY A 219 -50.32 -48.38 -24.27
CA GLY A 219 -49.95 -48.63 -25.67
C GLY A 219 -48.47 -49.00 -25.83
N ASP A 220 -48.21 -50.12 -26.49
CA ASP A 220 -47.01 -50.97 -26.46
C ASP A 220 -46.06 -50.74 -27.66
N ALA A 221 -44.82 -51.22 -27.49
CA ALA A 221 -43.79 -51.67 -28.47
C ALA A 221 -43.30 -50.78 -29.65
N GLY A 222 -41.97 -50.57 -29.69
CA GLY A 222 -41.23 -50.18 -30.90
C GLY A 222 -39.72 -49.97 -30.66
N SER A 223 -38.91 -50.99 -30.96
CA SER A 223 -37.44 -51.00 -30.80
C SER A 223 -36.73 -50.17 -31.86
N THR A 224 -35.74 -49.34 -31.47
CA THR A 224 -34.51 -49.10 -32.28
C THR A 224 -33.33 -48.62 -31.41
N SER A 225 -32.23 -49.35 -31.58
CA SER A 225 -30.83 -49.10 -31.22
C SER A 225 -30.35 -47.66 -30.94
N GLY A 226 -29.61 -47.48 -29.84
CA GLY A 226 -28.79 -46.29 -29.60
C GLY A 226 -27.97 -46.36 -28.30
N ALA A 227 -26.72 -46.81 -28.40
CA ALA A 227 -25.57 -46.68 -27.49
C ALA A 227 -25.78 -46.22 -26.02
N ASN A 228 -25.57 -47.16 -25.09
CA ASN A 228 -25.25 -46.88 -23.69
C ASN A 228 -23.86 -46.23 -23.58
N THR A 229 -23.79 -45.03 -23.01
CA THR A 229 -22.55 -44.46 -22.47
C THR A 229 -22.61 -44.57 -20.94
N PRO A 230 -21.64 -45.19 -20.26
CA PRO A 230 -21.69 -45.34 -18.80
C PRO A 230 -21.33 -44.04 -18.08
N ALA A 231 -21.97 -43.84 -16.93
CA ALA A 231 -21.71 -42.78 -15.97
C ALA A 231 -20.50 -43.10 -15.07
N THR A 232 -19.55 -42.16 -14.98
CA THR A 232 -18.49 -41.95 -13.95
C THR A 232 -17.71 -40.70 -14.42
N GLU A 233 -17.38 -39.62 -13.70
CA GLU A 233 -17.05 -39.32 -12.29
C GLU A 233 -17.28 -37.79 -12.03
N PRO A 234 -17.30 -37.32 -10.76
CA PRO A 234 -17.36 -35.90 -10.41
C PRO A 234 -15.94 -35.29 -10.37
N SER A 235 -15.64 -34.26 -11.17
CA SER A 235 -14.37 -33.53 -11.04
C SER A 235 -14.51 -32.02 -11.26
N VAL A 236 -15.07 -31.34 -10.26
CA VAL A 236 -14.65 -29.97 -9.94
C VAL A 236 -14.63 -29.86 -8.42
N TYR A 237 -13.45 -29.95 -7.81
CA TYR A 237 -13.30 -29.46 -6.44
C TYR A 237 -13.44 -27.93 -6.52
N GLU A 238 -14.60 -27.42 -6.12
CA GLU A 238 -14.82 -25.99 -5.98
C GLU A 238 -13.92 -25.49 -4.85
N TYR A 239 -12.86 -24.78 -5.23
CA TYR A 239 -11.85 -24.27 -4.30
C TYR A 239 -12.37 -23.00 -3.63
N ASP A 240 -12.68 -23.10 -2.33
CA ASP A 240 -13.15 -21.99 -1.51
C ASP A 240 -11.99 -21.04 -1.14
N ALA A 241 -11.76 -20.05 -2.01
CA ALA A 241 -10.80 -18.98 -1.77
C ALA A 241 -11.21 -18.12 -0.53
N GLU A 242 -12.50 -18.00 -0.26
CA GLU A 242 -13.10 -17.14 0.78
C GLU A 242 -12.79 -17.67 2.19
N ALA A 243 -12.90 -18.97 2.42
CA ALA A 243 -12.59 -19.61 3.71
C ALA A 243 -11.12 -19.41 4.13
N THR A 244 -10.19 -19.33 3.17
CA THR A 244 -8.76 -19.17 3.49
C THR A 244 -8.36 -17.70 3.67
N PHE A 245 -8.94 -16.78 2.91
CA PHE A 245 -8.74 -15.35 3.15
C PHE A 245 -9.16 -14.95 4.57
N ASN A 246 -10.25 -15.55 5.08
CA ASN A 246 -10.72 -15.35 6.45
C ASN A 246 -9.73 -15.85 7.53
N ALA A 247 -8.83 -16.79 7.22
CA ALA A 247 -7.81 -17.27 8.16
C ALA A 247 -6.62 -16.30 8.27
N PHE A 248 -6.35 -15.53 7.22
CA PHE A 248 -5.29 -14.52 7.19
C PHE A 248 -5.63 -13.32 8.08
N ASP A 249 -6.91 -12.94 8.12
CA ASP A 249 -7.43 -11.83 8.94
C ASP A 249 -7.35 -12.10 10.46
N GLN A 250 -7.16 -13.36 10.90
CA GLN A 250 -7.14 -13.74 12.32
C GLN A 250 -5.77 -13.61 13.01
N ALA A 251 -4.69 -13.45 12.26
CA ALA A 251 -3.34 -13.31 12.81
C ALA A 251 -2.79 -11.93 12.47
N HIS A 252 -2.66 -11.06 13.48
CA HIS A 252 -2.11 -9.69 13.37
C HIS A 252 -0.71 -9.72 12.72
N TRP A 253 -0.67 -9.53 11.40
CA TRP A 253 0.54 -9.58 10.58
C TRP A 253 0.49 -8.45 9.56
N ASP A 254 1.34 -7.46 9.80
CA ASP A 254 1.41 -6.22 9.05
C ASP A 254 2.83 -6.02 8.50
N PRO A 255 3.21 -6.77 7.45
CA PRO A 255 4.60 -6.76 6.94
C PRO A 255 5.03 -5.39 6.41
N PHE A 256 4.07 -4.53 6.06
CA PHE A 256 4.34 -3.20 5.50
C PHE A 256 4.16 -2.07 6.52
N ALA A 257 3.99 -2.38 7.82
CA ALA A 257 3.74 -1.37 8.84
C ALA A 257 4.81 -0.27 8.85
N ASP A 258 6.10 -0.65 8.89
CA ASP A 258 7.19 0.32 8.87
C ASP A 258 7.27 1.09 7.53
N LEU A 259 7.13 0.37 6.40
CA LEU A 259 7.14 0.99 5.07
C LEU A 259 6.07 2.09 4.95
N MET A 260 4.83 1.80 5.37
CA MET A 260 3.73 2.77 5.36
C MET A 260 4.02 3.97 6.27
N LYS A 261 4.56 3.76 7.48
CA LYS A 261 4.93 4.84 8.40
C LYS A 261 6.01 5.75 7.80
N ARG A 262 7.05 5.17 7.18
CA ARG A 262 8.11 5.94 6.51
C ARG A 262 7.59 6.72 5.31
N ARG A 263 6.83 6.06 4.43
CA ARG A 263 6.23 6.70 3.24
C ARG A 263 5.23 7.79 3.62
N PHE A 264 4.50 7.63 4.71
CA PHE A 264 3.63 8.68 5.22
C PHE A 264 4.40 9.97 5.53
N LEU A 265 5.57 9.88 6.19
CA LEU A 265 6.39 11.04 6.48
C LEU A 265 6.90 11.73 5.21
N TRP A 266 7.14 10.97 4.14
CA TRP A 266 7.53 11.52 2.83
C TRP A 266 6.39 12.28 2.17
N TYR A 267 5.19 11.70 2.18
CA TYR A 267 4.03 12.23 1.47
C TYR A 267 3.16 13.19 2.29
N TYR A 268 3.54 13.48 3.54
CA TYR A 268 2.78 14.32 4.47
C TYR A 268 2.39 15.67 3.86
N ASP A 269 3.35 16.36 3.23
CA ASP A 269 3.11 17.66 2.59
C ASP A 269 2.13 17.55 1.42
N SER A 270 2.21 16.47 0.63
CA SER A 270 1.27 16.18 -0.46
C SER A 270 -0.15 15.96 0.09
N TYR A 271 -0.31 15.18 1.16
CA TYR A 271 -1.62 14.96 1.78
C TYR A 271 -2.23 16.25 2.31
N VAL A 272 -1.46 17.05 3.05
CA VAL A 272 -1.92 18.32 3.62
C VAL A 272 -2.32 19.30 2.51
N ARG A 273 -1.53 19.37 1.43
CA ARG A 273 -1.86 20.19 0.25
C ARG A 273 -3.19 19.75 -0.36
N THR A 274 -3.34 18.46 -0.66
CA THR A 274 -4.56 17.90 -1.26
C THR A 274 -5.79 18.16 -0.38
N VAL A 275 -5.69 17.93 0.93
CA VAL A 275 -6.79 18.21 1.88
C VAL A 275 -7.18 19.69 1.84
N ARG A 276 -6.21 20.61 1.86
CA ARG A 276 -6.47 22.06 1.82
C ARG A 276 -7.09 22.52 0.51
N GLU A 277 -6.68 21.95 -0.61
CA GLU A 277 -7.21 22.28 -1.94
C GLU A 277 -8.63 21.75 -2.12
N GLN A 278 -8.88 20.51 -1.71
CA GLN A 278 -10.20 19.88 -1.84
C GLN A 278 -11.21 20.46 -0.85
N ALA A 279 -10.80 20.85 0.36
CA ALA A 279 -11.66 21.53 1.33
C ALA A 279 -12.24 22.86 0.82
N LYS A 280 -11.57 23.54 -0.11
CA LYS A 280 -12.08 24.77 -0.75
C LYS A 280 -13.19 24.47 -1.75
N GLN A 281 -13.16 23.30 -2.38
CA GLN A 281 -14.09 22.90 -3.44
C GLN A 281 -15.29 22.13 -2.90
N HIS A 282 -15.11 21.40 -1.79
CA HIS A 282 -16.11 20.51 -1.22
C HIS A 282 -16.39 20.87 0.24
N PRO A 283 -17.50 21.59 0.52
CA PRO A 283 -17.86 21.97 1.88
C PRO A 283 -18.06 20.76 2.80
N GLN A 284 -17.73 20.96 4.06
CA GLN A 284 -17.89 19.98 5.14
C GLN A 284 -19.31 19.40 5.17
N GLY A 285 -19.42 18.07 5.25
CA GLY A 285 -20.70 17.36 5.36
C GLY A 285 -21.47 17.21 4.06
N THR A 286 -20.95 17.72 2.93
CA THR A 286 -21.57 17.51 1.61
C THR A 286 -21.57 16.01 1.28
N ALA A 287 -22.72 15.44 0.94
CA ALA A 287 -22.84 14.04 0.57
C ALA A 287 -22.12 13.75 -0.75
N PHE A 288 -21.58 12.54 -0.90
CA PHE A 288 -21.04 12.09 -2.17
C PHE A 288 -22.14 11.98 -3.22
N THR A 289 -21.82 12.43 -4.43
CA THR A 289 -22.65 12.13 -5.60
C THR A 289 -22.57 10.64 -5.91
N ARG A 290 -23.73 10.00 -6.00
CA ARG A 290 -23.84 8.61 -6.43
C ARG A 290 -23.68 8.53 -7.95
N MET A 291 -22.86 7.61 -8.43
CA MET A 291 -22.71 7.37 -9.87
C MET A 291 -23.81 6.45 -10.38
N GLU A 292 -24.12 6.57 -11.67
CA GLU A 292 -25.15 5.75 -12.33
C GLU A 292 -24.84 4.25 -12.26
N PHE A 293 -23.56 3.86 -12.27
CA PHE A 293 -23.12 2.45 -12.16
C PHE A 293 -23.03 1.93 -10.71
N GLU A 294 -23.33 2.75 -9.69
CA GLU A 294 -23.26 2.32 -8.29
C GLU A 294 -24.61 1.79 -7.79
N PHE A 295 -24.66 0.47 -7.57
CA PHE A 295 -25.84 -0.22 -7.07
C PHE A 295 -25.49 -1.08 -5.86
N PRO A 296 -26.34 -1.14 -4.81
CA PRO A 296 -26.04 -1.97 -3.64
C PRO A 296 -25.98 -3.45 -4.07
N PRO A 297 -25.06 -4.25 -3.51
CA PRO A 297 -24.16 -3.89 -2.42
C PRO A 297 -22.92 -3.09 -2.84
N ASN A 298 -22.59 -2.99 -4.13
CA ASN A 298 -21.39 -2.34 -4.66
C ASN A 298 -21.59 -0.82 -4.91
N SER A 299 -21.82 -0.07 -3.84
CA SER A 299 -21.92 1.39 -3.85
C SER A 299 -20.93 2.03 -2.88
N MET A 300 -20.75 3.34 -2.99
CA MET A 300 -19.90 4.14 -2.12
C MET A 300 -20.66 5.38 -1.68
N GLU A 301 -21.06 5.37 -0.41
CA GLU A 301 -21.84 6.42 0.23
C GLU A 301 -21.01 7.07 1.34
N GLY A 302 -21.23 8.35 1.58
CA GLY A 302 -20.50 9.11 2.58
C GLY A 302 -20.60 10.62 2.37
N ASN A 303 -19.80 11.35 3.12
CA ASN A 303 -19.76 12.81 3.10
C ASN A 303 -18.31 13.28 3.12
N PHE A 304 -18.04 14.43 2.50
CA PHE A 304 -16.75 15.09 2.57
C PHE A 304 -16.49 15.66 3.97
N ASP A 305 -15.34 15.31 4.56
CA ASP A 305 -14.90 15.74 5.89
C ASP A 305 -13.40 16.07 5.92
N TYR A 306 -12.96 16.90 4.98
CA TYR A 306 -11.55 17.31 4.88
C TYR A 306 -11.02 17.99 6.15
N LYS A 307 -11.89 18.67 6.91
CA LYS A 307 -11.49 19.31 8.17
C LYS A 307 -11.06 18.26 9.21
N SER A 308 -11.81 17.16 9.38
CA SER A 308 -11.38 16.08 10.26
C SER A 308 -10.15 15.36 9.71
N LEU A 309 -10.05 15.17 8.39
CA LEU A 309 -8.89 14.51 7.79
C LEU A 309 -7.59 15.25 8.12
N LEU A 310 -7.59 16.59 8.08
CA LEU A 310 -6.40 17.40 8.41
C LEU A 310 -5.92 17.17 9.85
N VAL A 311 -6.84 17.25 10.83
CA VAL A 311 -6.52 17.03 12.25
C VAL A 311 -5.99 15.61 12.49
N ARG A 312 -6.54 14.63 11.78
CA ARG A 312 -6.12 13.23 11.90
C ARG A 312 -4.74 12.99 11.28
N LEU A 313 -4.42 13.63 10.15
CA LEU A 313 -3.07 13.62 9.58
C LEU A 313 -2.04 14.20 10.55
N GLU A 314 -2.35 15.35 11.15
CA GLU A 314 -1.49 16.00 12.16
C GLU A 314 -1.28 15.09 13.38
N SER A 315 -2.34 14.42 13.85
CA SER A 315 -2.27 13.47 14.97
C SER A 315 -1.39 12.26 14.66
N ILE A 316 -1.49 11.70 13.44
CA ILE A 316 -0.61 10.62 12.97
C ILE A 316 0.84 11.08 12.93
N LYS A 317 1.10 12.28 12.38
CA LYS A 317 2.46 12.83 12.29
C LYS A 317 3.07 12.99 13.69
N GLN A 318 2.32 13.56 14.63
CA GLN A 318 2.75 13.70 16.01
C GLN A 318 3.06 12.34 16.66
N ALA A 319 2.19 11.33 16.46
CA ALA A 319 2.42 10.00 17.00
C ALA A 319 3.68 9.31 16.44
N LEU A 320 4.03 9.57 15.18
CA LEU A 320 5.27 9.07 14.57
C LEU A 320 6.52 9.77 15.13
N ASP A 321 6.42 11.06 15.43
CA ASP A 321 7.48 11.82 16.09
C ASP A 321 7.66 11.34 17.55
N ASP A 322 6.56 11.06 18.25
CA ASP A 322 6.56 10.50 19.60
C ASP A 322 7.14 9.07 19.62
N GLU A 323 6.81 8.24 18.63
CA GLU A 323 7.37 6.89 18.45
C GLU A 323 8.90 6.95 18.29
N GLN A 324 9.41 7.90 17.49
CA GLN A 324 10.84 8.14 17.33
C GLN A 324 11.50 8.55 18.66
N GLY A 325 10.86 9.44 19.43
CA GLY A 325 11.33 9.80 20.78
C GLY A 325 11.31 8.61 21.75
N GLN A 326 10.34 7.70 21.61
CA GLN A 326 10.23 6.49 22.43
C GLN A 326 11.33 5.47 22.12
N TRP A 327 11.82 5.40 20.87
CA TRP A 327 12.96 4.57 20.51
C TRP A 327 14.21 4.93 21.30
N VAL A 328 14.52 6.22 21.43
CA VAL A 328 15.69 6.69 22.20
C VAL A 328 15.60 6.28 23.67
N LYS A 329 14.41 6.42 24.28
CA LYS A 329 14.14 6.01 25.67
C LYS A 329 14.24 4.50 25.85
N THR A 330 13.75 3.73 24.89
CA THR A 330 13.79 2.25 24.92
C THR A 330 15.22 1.75 24.69
N GLY A 331 15.96 2.38 23.78
CA GLY A 331 17.37 2.15 23.54
C GLY A 331 18.23 2.38 24.79
N ALA A 332 17.97 3.46 25.54
CA ALA A 332 18.66 3.70 26.81
C ALA A 332 18.46 2.57 27.84
N LYS A 333 17.25 1.97 27.89
CA LYS A 333 17.00 0.78 28.72
C LYS A 333 17.77 -0.43 28.23
N GLN A 334 17.85 -0.63 26.91
CA GLN A 334 18.64 -1.72 26.33
C GLN A 334 20.14 -1.58 26.60
N VAL A 335 20.67 -0.35 26.60
CA VAL A 335 22.05 -0.06 27.01
C VAL A 335 22.26 -0.46 28.47
N ALA A 336 21.35 -0.07 29.38
CA ALA A 336 21.43 -0.44 30.79
C ALA A 336 21.31 -1.95 31.03
N GLN A 337 20.68 -2.67 30.10
CA GLN A 337 20.54 -4.14 30.12
C GLN A 337 21.64 -4.86 29.34
N GLU A 338 22.58 -4.14 28.74
CA GLU A 338 23.67 -4.68 27.91
C GLU A 338 23.17 -5.64 26.82
N THR A 339 22.06 -5.30 26.14
CA THR A 339 21.54 -6.14 25.07
C THR A 339 22.56 -6.26 23.93
N GLN A 340 22.53 -7.39 23.21
CA GLN A 340 23.41 -7.62 22.06
C GLN A 340 23.32 -6.49 21.02
N LEU A 341 22.10 -6.01 20.74
CA LEU A 341 21.88 -4.91 19.81
C LEU A 341 22.55 -3.61 20.31
N ALA A 342 22.37 -3.24 21.58
CA ALA A 342 22.98 -2.03 22.14
C ALA A 342 24.50 -2.07 22.06
N VAL A 343 25.11 -3.21 22.39
CA VAL A 343 26.57 -3.42 22.29
C VAL A 343 27.05 -3.33 20.84
N GLN A 344 26.34 -3.99 19.92
CA GLN A 344 26.65 -3.96 18.49
C GLN A 344 26.58 -2.53 17.92
N LEU A 345 25.51 -1.79 18.23
CA LEU A 345 25.33 -0.41 17.78
C LEU A 345 26.42 0.51 18.32
N ALA A 346 26.79 0.37 19.60
CA ALA A 346 27.88 1.15 20.19
C ALA A 346 29.23 0.88 19.52
N PHE A 347 29.49 -0.39 19.16
CA PHE A 347 30.70 -0.75 18.41
C PHE A 347 30.68 -0.22 16.98
N GLN A 348 29.57 -0.41 16.26
CA GLN A 348 29.39 0.10 14.90
C GLN A 348 29.52 1.63 14.84
N PHE A 349 28.96 2.35 15.81
CA PHE A 349 29.11 3.80 15.90
C PHE A 349 30.57 4.21 15.96
N LYS A 350 31.38 3.62 16.86
CA LYS A 350 32.82 3.96 16.98
C LYS A 350 33.60 3.70 15.70
N GLN A 351 33.29 2.61 14.99
CA GLN A 351 33.93 2.32 13.71
C GLN A 351 33.58 3.36 12.65
N LEU A 352 32.31 3.76 12.57
CA LEU A 352 31.83 4.74 11.62
C LEU A 352 32.28 6.16 11.96
N GLU A 353 32.32 6.51 13.24
CA GLU A 353 32.86 7.78 13.73
C GLU A 353 34.32 7.95 13.28
N HIS A 354 35.18 6.96 13.50
CA HIS A 354 36.56 7.00 13.00
C HIS A 354 36.62 7.05 11.47
N LYS A 355 35.79 6.26 10.76
CA LYS A 355 35.74 6.27 9.29
C LYS A 355 35.41 7.65 8.73
N TRP A 356 34.41 8.33 9.29
CA TRP A 356 33.89 9.59 8.77
C TRP A 356 34.63 10.83 9.31
N ASN A 357 35.09 10.80 10.56
CA ASN A 357 35.74 11.95 11.20
C ASN A 357 37.28 11.99 10.94
N ASP A 358 37.96 10.83 10.98
CA ASP A 358 39.43 10.79 10.96
C ASP A 358 40.03 10.52 9.58
N THR A 359 39.26 9.91 8.68
CA THR A 359 39.73 9.58 7.33
C THR A 359 39.41 10.76 6.40
N GLN A 360 40.41 11.26 5.65
CA GLN A 360 40.15 12.16 4.51
C GLN A 360 39.26 11.42 3.51
N TYR A 361 37.95 11.57 3.63
CA TYR A 361 37.01 11.12 2.63
C TYR A 361 37.23 12.00 1.39
N ASP A 362 37.47 11.38 0.23
CA ASP A 362 37.68 12.06 -1.08
C ASP A 362 36.38 12.71 -1.63
N GLY A 363 35.50 13.14 -0.73
CA GLY A 363 34.16 13.60 -1.03
C GLY A 363 33.62 14.42 0.12
N SER A 364 32.39 14.14 0.48
CA SER A 364 31.60 14.99 1.36
C SER A 364 31.91 14.71 2.81
N ARG A 365 32.14 15.78 3.58
CA ARG A 365 32.52 15.68 4.99
C ARG A 365 31.24 15.61 5.83
N MET A 366 31.11 14.53 6.59
CA MET A 366 30.05 14.39 7.58
C MET A 366 30.68 14.03 8.91
N GLU A 367 30.32 14.76 9.97
CA GLU A 367 30.77 14.46 11.33
C GLU A 367 29.68 13.70 12.08
N LEU A 368 30.10 12.65 12.80
CA LEU A 368 29.25 11.82 13.63
C LEU A 368 29.53 12.08 15.09
N SER A 369 28.48 12.16 15.90
CA SER A 369 28.56 12.21 17.36
C SER A 369 27.32 11.58 18.00
N LEU A 370 27.40 11.27 19.30
CA LEU A 370 26.24 10.85 20.09
C LEU A 370 25.79 12.02 21.00
N PRO A 371 24.50 12.43 20.95
CA PRO A 371 23.96 13.41 21.89
C PRO A 371 24.13 12.96 23.35
N ASP A 372 23.87 11.68 23.63
CA ASP A 372 24.24 11.02 24.87
C ASP A 372 25.31 9.97 24.55
N LYS A 373 26.53 10.18 25.06
CA LYS A 373 27.69 9.30 24.83
C LYS A 373 27.45 7.83 25.18
N LYS A 374 26.45 7.52 26.02
CA LYS A 374 26.10 6.15 26.40
C LYS A 374 25.03 5.52 25.52
N ASN A 375 24.28 6.30 24.74
CA ASN A 375 23.10 5.82 24.02
C ASN A 375 23.35 5.77 22.50
N PRO A 376 23.64 4.58 21.93
CA PRO A 376 23.94 4.44 20.51
C PRO A 376 22.68 4.41 19.62
N PHE A 377 21.48 4.63 20.17
CA PHE A 377 20.23 4.62 19.41
C PHE A 377 19.83 6.00 18.85
N ALA A 378 20.61 7.04 19.14
CA ALA A 378 20.43 8.38 18.58
C ALA A 378 21.78 8.96 18.16
N TRP A 379 21.94 9.26 16.87
CA TRP A 379 23.18 9.83 16.33
C TRP A 379 22.92 11.26 15.87
N SER A 380 23.86 12.15 16.16
CA SER A 380 23.91 13.51 15.64
C SER A 380 24.87 13.53 14.47
N LEU A 381 24.38 13.94 13.31
CA LEU A 381 25.12 14.04 12.06
C LEU A 381 25.24 15.52 11.67
N ALA A 382 26.43 15.96 11.31
CA ALA A 382 26.66 17.29 10.73
C ALA A 382 27.26 17.13 9.33
N LEU A 383 26.46 17.39 8.29
CA LEU A 383 26.92 17.36 6.90
C LEU A 383 27.45 18.73 6.51
N PHE A 384 28.69 18.77 6.05
CA PHE A 384 29.32 19.97 5.50
C PHE A 384 29.18 19.93 3.98
N GLY A 385 28.50 20.92 3.42
CA GLY A 385 28.24 20.97 2.00
C GLY A 385 29.52 21.06 1.17
N LYS A 386 29.57 20.24 0.11
CA LYS A 386 30.75 20.12 -0.75
C LYS A 386 31.12 21.46 -1.43
N PRO A 387 32.42 21.81 -1.50
CA PRO A 387 32.87 22.99 -2.23
C PRO A 387 32.40 23.00 -3.69
N MET A 388 32.14 24.19 -4.24
CA MET A 388 31.70 24.39 -5.62
C MET A 388 30.34 23.75 -5.97
N THR A 389 29.51 23.44 -4.97
CA THR A 389 28.13 22.97 -5.14
C THR A 389 27.12 24.02 -4.65
N ASN A 390 25.81 23.75 -4.81
CA ASN A 390 24.78 24.60 -4.22
C ASN A 390 24.70 24.51 -2.69
N LEU A 391 25.40 23.55 -2.08
CA LEU A 391 25.49 23.38 -0.64
C LEU A 391 26.76 23.98 -0.03
N ASP A 392 27.63 24.56 -0.86
CA ASP A 392 28.93 25.08 -0.44
C ASP A 392 28.81 26.05 0.76
N GLY A 393 29.65 25.82 1.77
CA GLY A 393 29.66 26.55 3.04
C GLY A 393 28.53 26.21 4.01
N GLY A 394 27.59 25.34 3.64
CA GLY A 394 26.48 24.93 4.51
C GLY A 394 26.86 23.86 5.54
N ILE A 395 26.24 23.92 6.71
CA ILE A 395 26.36 22.94 7.80
C ILE A 395 24.96 22.46 8.18
N PHE A 396 24.62 21.24 7.79
CA PHE A 396 23.28 20.69 8.00
C PHE A 396 23.31 19.68 9.16
N SER A 397 22.67 20.06 10.27
CA SER A 397 22.56 19.23 11.46
C SER A 397 21.35 18.30 11.36
N MET A 398 21.55 17.03 11.68
CA MET A 398 20.53 15.98 11.55
C MET A 398 20.58 15.02 12.73
N THR A 399 19.41 14.51 13.11
CA THR A 399 19.24 13.46 14.11
C THR A 399 18.83 12.17 13.43
N LEU A 400 19.66 11.13 13.53
CA LEU A 400 19.33 9.76 13.10
C LEU A 400 18.91 8.94 14.32
N CYS A 401 17.64 8.54 14.39
CA CYS A 401 17.13 7.67 15.44
C CYS A 401 17.03 6.24 14.94
N ILE A 402 17.67 5.33 15.67
CA ILE A 402 17.72 3.89 15.36
C ILE A 402 16.68 3.18 16.25
N PRO A 403 15.78 2.36 15.68
CA PRO A 403 14.76 1.68 16.46
C PRO A 403 15.33 0.54 17.30
N PRO A 404 14.71 0.20 18.45
CA PRO A 404 15.15 -0.85 19.37
C PRO A 404 15.06 -2.28 18.81
N ASN A 405 14.51 -2.44 17.62
CA ASN A 405 14.33 -3.71 16.89
C ASN A 405 14.92 -3.63 15.46
N PHE A 406 15.87 -2.72 15.22
CA PHE A 406 16.67 -2.69 14.00
C PHE A 406 17.33 -4.08 13.76
N PRO A 407 17.32 -4.63 12.53
CA PRO A 407 16.89 -4.01 11.26
C PRO A 407 15.44 -4.24 10.85
N ALA A 408 14.61 -4.89 11.68
CA ALA A 408 13.21 -5.17 11.33
C ALA A 408 12.38 -3.89 11.11
N ILE A 409 12.75 -2.81 11.82
CA ILE A 409 12.28 -1.45 11.56
C ILE A 409 13.49 -0.63 11.13
N GLN A 410 13.29 0.24 10.15
CA GLN A 410 14.35 1.05 9.57
C GLN A 410 14.58 2.35 10.39
N PRO A 411 15.82 2.88 10.44
CA PRO A 411 16.12 4.15 11.09
C PRO A 411 15.34 5.32 10.48
N ARG A 412 15.09 6.36 11.29
CA ARG A 412 14.47 7.61 10.86
C ARG A 412 15.43 8.78 11.03
N LEU A 413 15.63 9.53 9.95
CA LEU A 413 16.42 10.74 9.94
C LEU A 413 15.52 11.97 9.97
N LYS A 414 15.87 12.93 10.82
CA LYS A 414 15.31 14.27 10.82
C LYS A 414 16.42 15.29 10.62
N ILE A 415 16.30 16.13 9.60
CA ILE A 415 17.15 17.29 9.41
C ILE A 415 16.60 18.40 10.30
N GLU A 416 17.41 18.85 11.27
CA GLU A 416 17.01 19.91 12.20
C GLU A 416 17.22 21.29 11.57
N THR A 417 18.25 21.43 10.74
CA THR A 417 18.50 22.66 9.99
C THR A 417 17.55 22.77 8.80
N PRO A 418 16.74 23.84 8.67
CA PRO A 418 15.84 23.99 7.53
C PRO A 418 16.57 23.94 6.18
N MET A 419 16.07 23.13 5.25
CA MET A 419 16.72 22.93 3.95
C MET A 419 15.69 22.89 2.82
N PHE A 420 15.78 23.83 1.87
CA PHE A 420 14.95 23.80 0.66
C PHE A 420 15.52 22.80 -0.35
N HIS A 421 15.13 21.53 -0.24
CA HIS A 421 15.64 20.46 -1.08
C HIS A 421 14.53 19.52 -1.56
N HIS A 422 14.64 18.96 -2.76
CA HIS A 422 13.57 18.14 -3.35
C HIS A 422 13.33 16.80 -2.61
N ARG A 423 14.34 16.30 -1.86
CA ARG A 423 14.26 15.11 -1.00
C ARG A 423 13.91 15.40 0.47
N VAL A 424 13.77 16.67 0.86
CA VAL A 424 13.57 17.06 2.25
C VAL A 424 12.17 17.64 2.42
N SER A 425 11.39 17.10 3.37
CA SER A 425 10.03 17.59 3.65
C SER A 425 10.08 18.92 4.41
N SER A 426 8.95 19.61 4.44
CA SER A 426 8.77 20.81 5.29
C SER A 426 9.03 20.54 6.78
N THR A 427 8.97 19.28 7.20
CA THR A 427 9.18 18.82 8.59
C THR A 427 10.58 18.25 8.83
N GLY A 428 11.49 18.33 7.85
CA GLY A 428 12.86 17.85 7.95
C GLY A 428 13.04 16.35 7.68
N THR A 429 12.00 15.62 7.25
CA THR A 429 12.15 14.21 6.85
C THR A 429 12.90 14.11 5.53
N LEU A 430 13.95 13.28 5.49
CA LEU A 430 14.70 12.98 4.26
C LEU A 430 14.18 11.72 3.57
N CYS A 431 14.03 11.77 2.25
CA CYS A 431 13.86 10.60 1.40
C CYS A 431 15.22 10.13 0.87
N TYR A 432 15.63 8.93 1.28
CA TYR A 432 16.88 8.28 0.88
C TYR A 432 16.67 6.77 0.76
N PHE A 433 17.58 6.11 0.02
CA PHE A 433 17.50 4.67 -0.28
C PHE A 433 18.83 3.99 0.02
N PRO A 434 18.97 3.30 1.17
CA PRO A 434 20.16 2.50 1.45
C PRO A 434 20.27 1.34 0.46
N LYS A 435 21.49 0.95 0.09
CA LYS A 435 21.73 -0.27 -0.71
C LYS A 435 21.48 -1.53 0.11
N LYS A 436 21.68 -1.44 1.42
CA LYS A 436 21.45 -2.50 2.41
C LYS A 436 20.73 -1.92 3.61
N GLU A 437 19.48 -2.31 3.78
CA GLU A 437 18.58 -1.82 4.85
C GLU A 437 18.98 -2.31 6.25
N ASP A 438 19.84 -3.32 6.35
CA ASP A 438 20.34 -3.88 7.60
C ASP A 438 21.70 -3.32 8.05
N GLU A 439 22.32 -2.45 7.25
CA GLU A 439 23.64 -1.86 7.53
C GLU A 439 23.57 -0.33 7.71
N LEU A 440 23.85 0.15 8.92
CA LEU A 440 23.88 1.60 9.21
C LEU A 440 24.88 2.39 8.35
N ALA A 441 25.99 1.78 7.97
CA ALA A 441 26.94 2.37 7.03
C ALA A 441 26.27 2.70 5.68
N SER A 442 25.41 1.81 5.18
CA SER A 442 24.67 2.01 3.93
C SER A 442 23.63 3.12 4.04
N HIS A 443 23.01 3.29 5.21
CA HIS A 443 22.13 4.44 5.48
C HIS A 443 22.90 5.75 5.43
N LEU A 444 24.05 5.86 6.08
CA LEU A 444 24.88 7.08 6.04
C LEU A 444 25.29 7.46 4.62
N GLU A 445 25.77 6.49 3.83
CA GLU A 445 26.13 6.70 2.43
C GLU A 445 24.92 7.16 1.59
N ALA A 446 23.75 6.59 1.83
CA ALA A 446 22.53 6.97 1.14
C ALA A 446 21.98 8.35 1.56
N ILE A 447 22.18 8.77 2.80
CA ILE A 447 21.82 10.11 3.28
C ILE A 447 22.63 11.17 2.53
N VAL A 448 23.95 10.99 2.47
CA VAL A 448 24.86 11.88 1.73
C VAL A 448 24.48 11.88 0.24
N ALA A 449 24.31 10.71 -0.37
CA ALA A 449 23.91 10.59 -1.77
C ALA A 449 22.54 11.24 -2.06
N ALA A 450 21.60 11.22 -1.13
CA ALA A 450 20.28 11.83 -1.33
C ALA A 450 20.33 13.37 -1.34
N LEU A 451 21.30 13.98 -0.65
CA LEU A 451 21.43 15.43 -0.53
C LEU A 451 22.36 16.05 -1.58
N GLU A 452 23.33 15.30 -2.07
CA GLU A 452 24.40 15.82 -2.94
C GLU A 452 24.40 15.24 -4.36
N ASN A 453 23.41 14.43 -4.71
CA ASN A 453 23.29 13.94 -6.07
C ASN A 453 22.91 15.09 -7.01
N ASP A 454 23.87 15.51 -7.85
CA ASP A 454 23.70 16.57 -8.84
C ASP A 454 22.82 16.15 -10.04
N ASP A 455 22.63 14.84 -10.27
CA ASP A 455 21.80 14.32 -11.37
C ASP A 455 20.84 13.20 -10.88
N PRO A 456 19.84 13.55 -10.05
CA PRO A 456 18.85 12.60 -9.59
C PRO A 456 17.90 12.22 -10.72
N ARG A 457 17.69 10.92 -10.90
CA ARG A 457 16.65 10.39 -11.80
C ARG A 457 15.29 10.93 -11.37
N PHE A 458 14.50 11.36 -12.36
CA PHE A 458 13.10 11.75 -12.13
C PHE A 458 12.31 10.56 -11.60
N ASP A 459 11.72 10.72 -10.43
CA ASP A 459 10.80 9.73 -9.87
C ASP A 459 9.70 10.45 -9.08
N PRO A 460 8.45 10.49 -9.59
CA PRO A 460 7.35 11.17 -8.93
C PRO A 460 6.87 10.45 -7.66
N ARG A 461 7.28 9.20 -7.44
CA ARG A 461 7.02 8.45 -6.19
C ARG A 461 7.93 8.89 -5.05
N ALA A 462 8.95 9.69 -5.37
CA ALA A 462 9.96 10.15 -4.44
C ALA A 462 9.81 11.64 -4.10
N VAL A 463 8.65 12.23 -4.45
CA VAL A 463 8.26 13.59 -4.11
C VAL A 463 8.05 13.71 -2.61
N VAL A 464 8.90 14.50 -1.95
CA VAL A 464 8.77 14.82 -0.53
C VAL A 464 8.34 16.26 -0.32
N SER A 465 8.95 17.19 -1.07
CA SER A 465 8.56 18.60 -1.11
C SER A 465 7.99 18.93 -2.49
N PRO A 466 6.65 19.04 -2.63
CA PRO A 466 6.03 19.29 -3.94
C PRO A 466 6.49 20.58 -4.61
N GLU A 467 6.75 21.63 -3.81
CA GLU A 467 7.27 22.91 -4.32
C GLU A 467 8.69 22.74 -4.88
N ALA A 468 9.60 22.17 -4.09
CA ALA A 468 10.99 21.97 -4.49
C ALA A 468 11.09 21.03 -5.71
N PHE A 469 10.29 19.96 -5.73
CA PHE A 469 10.20 19.04 -6.87
C PHE A 469 9.73 19.76 -8.13
N THR A 470 8.63 20.52 -8.06
CA THR A 470 8.13 21.28 -9.22
C THR A 470 9.15 22.29 -9.75
N MET A 471 9.95 22.90 -8.86
CA MET A 471 10.99 23.84 -9.29
C MET A 471 12.19 23.13 -9.93
N TYR A 472 12.62 21.99 -9.37
CA TYR A 472 13.78 21.25 -9.88
C TYR A 472 13.54 20.68 -11.28
N TRP A 473 12.38 20.04 -11.49
CA TRP A 473 12.02 19.40 -12.76
C TRP A 473 11.20 20.28 -13.71
N GLY A 474 10.82 21.50 -13.29
CA GLY A 474 9.96 22.38 -14.07
C GLY A 474 10.65 23.22 -15.15
N GLY A 475 11.82 22.79 -15.63
CA GLY A 475 12.61 23.48 -16.66
C GLY A 475 13.73 24.37 -16.12
N GLU A 476 14.56 24.89 -17.03
CA GLU A 476 15.82 25.57 -16.67
C GLU A 476 15.62 26.80 -15.78
N GLU A 477 14.64 27.64 -16.10
CA GLU A 477 14.35 28.87 -15.34
C GLU A 477 13.89 28.57 -13.91
N LYS A 478 13.02 27.57 -13.73
CA LYS A 478 12.60 27.14 -12.39
C LYS A 478 13.75 26.48 -11.62
N ARG A 479 14.63 25.73 -12.32
CA ARG A 479 15.82 25.13 -11.72
C ARG A 479 16.82 26.18 -11.22
N LYS A 480 16.95 27.32 -11.92
CA LYS A 480 17.75 28.47 -11.43
C LYS A 480 17.19 29.03 -10.12
N ILE A 481 15.87 29.11 -9.98
CA ILE A 481 15.21 29.54 -8.74
C ILE A 481 15.43 28.52 -7.63
N TYR A 482 15.27 27.22 -7.91
CA TYR A 482 15.59 26.14 -6.98
C TYR A 482 17.02 26.26 -6.44
N ASN A 483 18.02 26.37 -7.33
CA ASN A 483 19.44 26.48 -6.95
C ASN A 483 19.71 27.74 -6.12
N ARG A 484 18.98 28.84 -6.35
CA ARG A 484 19.09 30.05 -5.51
C ARG A 484 18.54 29.81 -4.10
N LYS A 485 17.37 29.16 -3.98
CA LYS A 485 16.78 28.81 -2.67
C LYS A 485 17.62 27.79 -1.90
N LEU A 486 18.21 26.81 -2.60
CA LEU A 486 19.09 25.82 -2.01
C LEU A 486 20.37 26.46 -1.45
N ARG A 487 21.04 27.34 -2.22
CA ARG A 487 22.19 28.11 -1.74
C ARG A 487 21.87 29.02 -0.57
N ARG A 488 20.68 29.62 -0.58
CA ARG A 488 20.19 30.41 0.56
C ARG A 488 20.04 29.54 1.82
N SER A 489 19.52 28.32 1.69
CA SER A 489 19.44 27.38 2.81
C SER A 489 20.83 27.02 3.34
N ALA A 490 21.82 26.86 2.46
CA ALA A 490 23.21 26.62 2.88
C ALA A 490 23.80 27.83 3.63
N GLN A 491 23.54 29.06 3.20
CA GLN A 491 24.00 30.26 3.92
C GLN A 491 23.35 30.38 5.31
N GLU A 492 22.03 30.23 5.38
CA GLU A 492 21.25 30.32 6.62
C GLU A 492 21.56 29.16 7.59
N SER A 493 22.07 28.02 7.10
CA SER A 493 22.42 26.88 7.93
C SER A 493 23.49 27.17 8.99
N SER A 494 24.36 28.16 8.75
CA SER A 494 25.40 28.59 9.69
C SER A 494 24.86 29.36 10.90
N GLU A 495 23.60 29.79 10.85
CA GLU A 495 22.92 30.53 11.92
C GLU A 495 22.18 29.61 12.92
N TYR A 496 22.09 28.32 12.62
CA TYR A 496 21.44 27.27 13.43
C TYR A 496 22.48 26.35 14.07
#